data_AF-A0A290Z1Q5-F1
#
_entry.id   AF-A0A290Z1Q5-F1
#
_cell.length_a   1.000
_cell.length_b   1.000
_cell.length_c   1.000
_cell.angle_alpha   90.00
_cell.angle_beta   90.00
_cell.angle_gamma   90.00
#
_symmetry.space_group_name_H-M   'P 1'
#
loop_
_entity.id
_entity.type
_entity.pdbx_description
1 polymer ?
#
loop_
_entity_poly.entity_id
_entity_poly.type
_entity_poly.pdbx_seq_one_letter_code
_entity_poly.pdbx_strand_id
1 'polypeptide(L)'
;MGTTSETWIRLHGDWMPNDHDGALGWALWQPGYNADPWPTEELRPSFAYYVCQKLDGGRRGVVAKATVQAFLGTTEVDSPEDAYRLVADELFDEGLSFPPETWHAHPYNQLKERVPWPQRLTAWRVSTEPVGPHVLSGLEKFPRTGWLRTAEELR
;
A
#
# COMPACT_ATOMS: atom_id res chain seq x y z
N MET A 1 23.79 22.86 -1.43
CA MET A 1 23.52 21.60 -0.72
C MET A 1 22.35 20.95 -1.44
N GLY A 2 22.60 19.92 -2.25
CA GLY A 2 21.53 19.23 -2.96
C GLY A 2 20.68 18.47 -1.95
N THR A 3 19.41 18.83 -1.81
CA THR A 3 18.42 17.99 -1.13
C THR A 3 18.35 16.68 -1.91
N THR A 4 18.95 15.61 -1.39
CA THR A 4 18.63 14.25 -1.86
C THR A 4 17.13 14.07 -1.66
N SER A 5 16.38 13.99 -2.77
CA SER A 5 14.94 13.75 -2.71
C SER A 5 14.73 12.35 -2.14
N GLU A 6 14.31 12.26 -0.90
CA GLU A 6 13.94 10.98 -0.32
C GLU A 6 12.73 10.43 -1.06
N THR A 7 12.78 9.13 -1.32
CA THR A 7 11.83 8.40 -2.13
C THR A 7 11.17 7.31 -1.29
N TRP A 8 9.85 7.23 -1.39
CA TRP A 8 9.07 6.18 -0.75
C TRP A 8 8.96 4.94 -1.64
N ILE A 9 9.18 3.78 -1.04
CA ILE A 9 8.99 2.47 -1.68
C ILE A 9 8.04 1.65 -0.81
N ARG A 10 7.03 1.05 -1.43
CA ARG A 10 6.03 0.18 -0.82
C ARG A 10 6.26 -1.26 -1.25
N LEU A 11 6.29 -2.19 -0.30
CA LEU A 11 6.25 -3.61 -0.60
C LEU A 11 4.85 -4.01 -1.10
N HIS A 12 4.77 -4.77 -2.20
CA HIS A 12 3.52 -5.22 -2.84
C HIS A 12 2.63 -6.13 -1.95
N GLY A 13 3.07 -6.51 -0.75
CA GLY A 13 2.33 -7.47 0.10
C GLY A 13 0.94 -7.02 0.54
N ASP A 14 0.67 -5.71 0.53
CA ASP A 14 -0.58 -5.09 1.01
C ASP A 14 -1.25 -4.26 -0.11
N TRP A 15 -1.27 -4.83 -1.31
CA TRP A 15 -1.72 -4.17 -2.53
C TRP A 15 -2.54 -5.16 -3.37
N MET A 16 -3.68 -4.71 -3.91
CA MET A 16 -4.49 -5.45 -4.89
C MET A 16 -4.52 -4.69 -6.22
N PRO A 17 -3.80 -5.17 -7.25
CA PRO A 17 -3.93 -4.62 -8.59
C PRO A 17 -5.27 -5.06 -9.20
N ASN A 18 -5.81 -4.27 -10.11
CA ASN A 18 -6.89 -4.72 -11.00
C ASN A 18 -6.36 -4.94 -12.43
N ASP A 19 -7.24 -5.37 -13.33
CA ASP A 19 -6.89 -5.62 -14.75
C ASP A 19 -6.61 -4.33 -15.56
N HIS A 20 -6.62 -3.16 -14.91
CA HIS A 20 -6.38 -1.84 -15.49
C HIS A 20 -5.19 -1.16 -14.80
N ASP A 21 -4.93 0.11 -15.10
CA ASP A 21 -3.87 0.90 -14.48
C ASP A 21 -4.16 1.27 -13.01
N GLY A 22 -5.12 0.61 -12.35
CA GLY A 22 -5.63 0.95 -11.03
C GLY A 22 -5.27 -0.07 -9.97
N ALA A 23 -5.09 0.40 -8.75
CA ALA A 23 -4.94 -0.50 -7.62
C ALA A 23 -5.39 0.11 -6.29
N LEU A 24 -5.58 -0.79 -5.33
CA LEU A 24 -5.89 -0.46 -3.96
C LEU A 24 -4.73 -0.84 -3.05
N GLY A 25 -4.29 0.11 -2.22
CA GLY A 25 -3.42 -0.14 -1.07
C GLY A 25 -4.17 0.14 0.23
N TRP A 26 -3.88 -0.64 1.27
CA TRP A 26 -4.44 -0.40 2.59
C TRP A 26 -3.54 -0.91 3.70
N ALA A 27 -3.81 -0.46 4.92
CA ALA A 27 -3.22 -0.98 6.13
C ALA A 27 -4.23 -0.98 7.27
N LEU A 28 -4.18 -2.04 8.08
CA LEU A 28 -4.95 -2.21 9.29
C LEU A 28 -4.01 -2.30 10.49
N TRP A 29 -4.24 -1.48 11.51
CA TRP A 29 -3.41 -1.42 12.71
C TRP A 29 -4.25 -1.62 13.96
N GLN A 30 -3.65 -2.19 15.00
CA GLN A 30 -4.28 -2.19 16.32
C GLN A 30 -4.34 -0.76 16.86
N PRO A 31 -5.41 -0.37 17.58
CA PRO A 31 -5.47 0.90 18.27
C PRO A 31 -4.22 1.11 19.15
N GLY A 32 -3.63 2.30 19.06
CA GLY A 32 -2.41 2.65 19.80
C GLY A 32 -1.10 2.20 19.15
N TYR A 33 -1.11 1.45 18.05
CA TYR A 33 0.10 1.17 17.28
C TYR A 33 0.61 2.43 16.59
N ASN A 34 1.88 2.75 16.76
CA ASN A 34 2.55 3.85 16.05
C ASN A 34 3.35 3.27 14.87
N ALA A 35 2.87 3.50 13.65
CA ALA A 35 3.50 3.01 12.44
C ALA A 35 4.68 3.93 12.04
N ASP A 36 5.89 3.40 12.04
CA ASP A 36 7.09 4.10 11.59
C ASP A 36 8.01 3.12 10.84
N PRO A 37 8.44 3.43 9.60
CA PRO A 37 8.10 4.61 8.80
C PRO A 37 6.71 4.52 8.18
N TRP A 38 6.03 5.66 8.11
CA TRP A 38 4.73 5.83 7.46
C TRP A 38 4.66 7.22 6.80
N PRO A 39 4.19 7.35 5.54
CA PRO A 39 4.07 8.63 4.84
C PRO A 39 2.87 9.44 5.35
N THR A 40 2.84 9.78 6.64
CA THR A 40 1.67 10.36 7.33
C THR A 40 1.23 11.69 6.72
N GLU A 41 2.17 12.56 6.35
CA GLU A 41 1.86 13.88 5.81
C GLU A 41 1.71 13.86 4.28
N GLU A 42 2.37 12.90 3.63
CA GLU A 42 2.46 12.80 2.20
C GLU A 42 1.35 11.97 1.57
N LEU A 43 0.79 10.96 2.25
CA LEU A 43 -0.19 10.03 1.68
C LEU A 43 -1.55 10.71 1.43
N ARG A 44 -1.67 11.34 0.27
CA ARG A 44 -2.84 12.09 -0.22
C ARG A 44 -2.82 12.13 -1.75
N PRO A 45 -3.87 12.60 -2.44
CA PRO A 45 -3.86 12.71 -3.89
C PRO A 45 -2.60 13.40 -4.44
N SER A 46 -2.09 12.88 -5.56
CA SER A 46 -0.83 13.25 -6.21
C SER A 46 0.46 12.79 -5.53
N PHE A 47 0.39 12.12 -4.37
CA PHE A 47 1.56 11.48 -3.78
C PHE A 47 2.05 10.33 -4.66
N ALA A 48 3.35 10.33 -4.96
CA ALA A 48 3.98 9.30 -5.77
C ALA A 48 4.97 8.48 -4.95
N TYR A 49 4.96 7.17 -5.15
CA TYR A 49 5.89 6.23 -4.53
C TYR A 49 6.16 5.05 -5.48
N TYR A 50 7.17 4.25 -5.18
CA TYR A 50 7.51 3.08 -5.98
C TYR A 50 7.00 1.79 -5.37
N VAL A 51 6.60 0.84 -6.22
CA VAL A 51 6.13 -0.48 -5.82
C VAL A 51 7.27 -1.47 -5.98
N CYS A 52 7.60 -2.16 -4.89
CA CYS A 52 8.60 -3.21 -4.84
C CYS A 52 7.91 -4.57 -4.69
N GLN A 53 8.32 -5.54 -5.51
CA GLN A 53 7.83 -6.91 -5.42
C GLN A 53 8.96 -7.92 -5.45
N LYS A 54 8.65 -9.15 -5.08
CA LYS A 54 9.56 -10.28 -5.23
C LYS A 54 9.61 -10.69 -6.71
N LEU A 55 10.81 -10.81 -7.25
CA LEU A 55 11.11 -11.24 -8.61
C LEU A 55 11.44 -12.74 -8.65
N ASP A 56 11.49 -13.29 -9.86
CA ASP A 56 12.02 -14.63 -10.11
C ASP A 56 13.47 -14.74 -9.57
N GLY A 57 13.77 -15.87 -8.93
CA GLY A 57 15.03 -16.07 -8.22
C GLY A 57 15.07 -15.45 -6.81
N GLY A 58 13.97 -14.86 -6.35
CA GLY A 58 13.75 -14.51 -4.94
C GLY A 58 14.25 -13.14 -4.50
N ARG A 59 14.93 -12.41 -5.38
CA ARG A 59 15.33 -11.00 -5.18
C ARG A 59 14.11 -10.09 -5.16
N ARG A 60 14.25 -8.89 -4.60
CA ARG A 60 13.25 -7.83 -4.73
C ARG A 60 13.65 -6.78 -5.75
N GLY A 61 12.66 -6.19 -6.40
CA GLY A 61 12.86 -5.11 -7.34
C GLY A 61 11.68 -4.14 -7.40
N VAL A 62 11.98 -2.89 -7.70
CA VAL A 62 10.99 -1.86 -8.01
C VAL A 62 10.45 -2.10 -9.41
N VAL A 63 9.14 -2.20 -9.56
CA VAL A 63 8.49 -2.59 -10.83
C VAL A 63 7.55 -1.52 -11.39
N ALA A 64 6.95 -0.71 -10.52
CA ALA A 64 6.01 0.32 -10.92
C ALA A 64 6.19 1.57 -10.07
N LYS A 65 5.75 2.71 -10.61
CA LYS A 65 5.49 3.93 -9.86
C LYS A 65 3.98 4.06 -9.69
N ALA A 66 3.57 4.29 -8.44
CA ALA A 66 2.20 4.46 -8.02
C ALA A 66 1.95 5.94 -7.73
N THR A 67 0.81 6.46 -8.20
CA THR A 67 0.36 7.82 -7.87
C THR A 67 -1.00 7.74 -7.21
N VAL A 68 -1.12 8.29 -6.00
CA VAL A 68 -2.38 8.31 -5.25
C VAL A 68 -3.41 9.18 -5.94
N GLN A 69 -4.59 8.60 -6.16
CA GLN A 69 -5.74 9.25 -6.77
C GLN A 69 -6.76 9.65 -5.70
N ALA A 70 -7.01 8.76 -4.73
CA ALA A 70 -7.93 8.99 -3.62
C ALA A 70 -7.37 8.37 -2.34
N PHE A 71 -7.76 8.93 -1.19
CA PHE A 71 -7.23 8.56 0.12
C PHE A 71 -8.34 8.55 1.17
N LEU A 72 -8.46 7.42 1.86
CA LEU A 72 -9.23 7.28 3.10
C LEU A 72 -8.27 7.48 4.28
N GLY A 73 -8.47 8.58 4.99
CA GLY A 73 -7.75 8.88 6.23
C GLY A 73 -7.89 7.78 7.28
N THR A 74 -6.95 7.75 8.23
CA THR A 74 -6.97 6.75 9.30
C THR A 74 -8.25 6.83 10.12
N THR A 75 -9.04 5.76 10.08
CA THR A 75 -10.34 5.67 10.74
C THR A 75 -10.46 4.35 11.49
N GLU A 76 -11.21 4.34 12.59
CA GLU A 76 -11.51 3.11 13.32
C GLU A 76 -12.63 2.35 12.61
N VAL A 77 -12.50 1.03 12.57
CA VAL A 77 -13.46 0.08 11.97
C VAL A 77 -13.64 -1.08 12.95
N ASP A 78 -14.89 -1.52 13.12
CA ASP A 78 -15.27 -2.48 14.16
C ASP A 78 -15.24 -3.94 13.69
N SER A 79 -15.23 -4.16 12.37
CA SER A 79 -15.22 -5.50 11.79
C SER A 79 -14.53 -5.53 10.42
N PRO A 80 -14.10 -6.73 9.95
CA PRO A 80 -13.60 -6.92 8.59
C PRO A 80 -14.59 -6.44 7.52
N GLU A 81 -15.88 -6.68 7.74
CA GLU A 81 -16.96 -6.27 6.86
C GLU A 81 -17.10 -4.75 6.81
N ASP A 82 -17.02 -4.06 7.96
CA ASP A 82 -17.06 -2.60 8.01
C ASP A 82 -15.85 -1.99 7.29
N ALA A 83 -14.67 -2.61 7.42
CA ALA A 83 -13.48 -2.19 6.70
C ALA A 83 -13.66 -2.32 5.17
N TYR A 84 -14.21 -3.43 4.69
CA TYR A 84 -14.51 -3.60 3.26
C TYR A 84 -15.53 -2.58 2.78
N ARG A 85 -16.66 -2.43 3.49
CA ARG A 85 -17.73 -1.51 3.09
C ARG A 85 -17.22 -0.08 3.00
N LEU A 86 -16.45 0.36 3.99
CA LEU A 86 -15.88 1.70 3.99
C LEU A 86 -14.90 1.93 2.84
N VAL A 87 -14.06 0.94 2.52
CA VAL A 87 -13.18 0.99 1.34
C VAL A 87 -13.98 1.04 0.04
N ALA A 88 -15.01 0.21 -0.07
CA ALA A 88 -15.85 0.15 -1.25
C ALA A 88 -16.59 1.47 -1.48
N ASP A 89 -17.18 2.03 -0.42
CA ASP A 89 -17.97 3.26 -0.49
C ASP A 89 -17.09 4.48 -0.84
N GLU A 90 -15.86 4.54 -0.32
CA GLU A 90 -14.99 5.72 -0.44
C GLU A 90 -14.00 5.66 -1.62
N LEU A 91 -13.58 4.46 -2.05
CA LEU A 91 -12.46 4.31 -2.99
C LEU A 91 -12.79 3.54 -4.26
N PHE A 92 -13.91 2.80 -4.31
CA PHE A 92 -14.30 2.10 -5.54
C PHE A 92 -15.00 3.03 -6.52
N ASP A 93 -14.86 2.71 -7.80
CA ASP A 93 -15.58 3.38 -8.88
C ASP A 93 -15.73 2.42 -10.08
N GLU A 94 -16.15 2.96 -11.24
CA GLU A 94 -16.30 2.19 -12.48
C GLU A 94 -15.00 1.51 -12.93
N GLY A 95 -13.84 2.05 -12.56
CA GLY A 95 -12.52 1.57 -12.97
C GLY A 95 -11.77 0.77 -11.91
N LEU A 96 -12.27 0.68 -10.67
CA LEU A 96 -11.68 -0.09 -9.58
C LEU A 96 -12.76 -0.61 -8.64
N SER A 97 -13.00 -1.92 -8.66
CA SER A 97 -13.87 -2.59 -7.70
C SER A 97 -13.39 -4.02 -7.46
N PHE A 98 -13.63 -4.53 -6.26
CA PHE A 98 -13.37 -5.93 -5.92
C PHE A 98 -14.58 -6.50 -5.19
N PRO A 99 -15.00 -7.73 -5.50
CA PRO A 99 -16.07 -8.37 -4.75
C PRO A 99 -15.56 -8.68 -3.32
N PRO A 100 -16.46 -8.73 -2.32
CA PRO A 100 -16.08 -8.95 -0.92
C PRO A 100 -15.21 -10.21 -0.73
N GLU A 101 -15.53 -11.28 -1.47
CA GLU A 101 -14.81 -12.55 -1.38
C GLU A 101 -13.32 -12.40 -1.76
N THR A 102 -13.00 -11.53 -2.74
CA THR A 102 -11.63 -11.25 -3.15
C THR A 102 -10.88 -10.45 -2.08
N TRP A 103 -11.54 -9.50 -1.43
CA TRP A 103 -10.98 -8.80 -0.26
C TRP A 103 -10.69 -9.76 0.89
N HIS A 104 -11.66 -10.59 1.28
CA HIS A 104 -11.50 -11.55 2.38
C HIS A 104 -10.49 -12.65 2.06
N ALA A 105 -10.37 -13.06 0.79
CA ALA A 105 -9.37 -14.04 0.36
C ALA A 105 -7.93 -13.49 0.37
N HIS A 106 -7.75 -12.16 0.41
CA HIS A 106 -6.41 -11.57 0.43
C HIS A 106 -5.64 -12.02 1.68
N PRO A 107 -4.41 -12.57 1.55
CA PRO A 107 -3.68 -13.15 2.69
C PRO A 107 -3.47 -12.18 3.86
N TYR A 108 -3.26 -10.89 3.56
CA TYR A 108 -3.18 -9.86 4.61
C TYR A 108 -4.48 -9.74 5.41
N ASN A 109 -5.64 -9.76 4.74
CA ASN A 109 -6.94 -9.63 5.40
C ASN A 109 -7.26 -10.89 6.22
N GLN A 110 -6.97 -12.08 5.70
CA GLN A 110 -7.04 -13.34 6.47
C GLN A 110 -6.22 -13.29 7.77
N LEU A 111 -5.06 -12.62 7.77
CA LEU A 111 -4.26 -12.43 8.99
C LEU A 111 -4.88 -11.40 9.92
N LYS A 112 -5.45 -10.32 9.39
CA LYS A 112 -6.07 -9.23 10.17
C LYS A 112 -7.43 -9.59 10.75
N GLU A 113 -8.16 -10.50 10.14
CA GLU A 113 -9.40 -11.06 10.69
C GLU A 113 -9.16 -11.85 11.98
N ARG A 114 -7.95 -12.39 12.18
CA ARG A 114 -7.58 -13.20 13.36
C ARG A 114 -7.10 -12.39 14.54
N VAL A 115 -6.90 -11.07 14.39
CA VAL A 115 -6.51 -10.20 15.49
C VAL A 115 -7.73 -9.48 16.07
N PRO A 116 -7.68 -8.99 17.32
CA PRO A 116 -8.81 -8.30 17.93
C PRO A 116 -9.25 -7.06 17.15
N TRP A 117 -10.55 -6.80 17.20
CA TRP A 117 -11.19 -5.58 16.70
C TRP A 117 -11.67 -4.72 17.89
N PRO A 118 -11.76 -3.39 17.76
CA PRO A 118 -11.63 -2.60 16.53
C PRO A 118 -10.18 -2.46 16.02
N GLN A 119 -10.03 -2.08 14.76
CA GLN A 119 -8.75 -1.76 14.13
C GLN A 119 -8.82 -0.39 13.45
N ARG A 120 -7.64 0.20 13.20
CA ARG A 120 -7.51 1.45 12.45
C ARG A 120 -7.15 1.15 11.00
N LEU A 121 -8.02 1.57 10.09
CA LEU A 121 -7.87 1.42 8.66
C LEU A 121 -7.35 2.71 8.03
N THR A 122 -6.33 2.58 7.20
CA THR A 122 -5.93 3.59 6.23
C THR A 122 -5.97 2.93 4.86
N ALA A 123 -6.59 3.55 3.86
CA ALA A 123 -6.67 2.98 2.52
C ALA A 123 -6.50 4.06 1.46
N TRP A 124 -6.03 3.67 0.29
CA TRP A 124 -5.81 4.59 -0.82
C TRP A 124 -5.90 3.87 -2.15
N ARG A 125 -6.40 4.61 -3.13
CA ARG A 125 -6.43 4.20 -4.53
C ARG A 125 -5.28 4.86 -5.26
N VAL A 126 -4.67 4.12 -6.18
CA VAL A 126 -3.58 4.60 -7.02
C VAL A 126 -3.80 4.28 -8.48
N SER A 127 -3.16 5.07 -9.33
CA SER A 127 -2.82 4.66 -10.68
C SER A 127 -1.38 4.15 -10.71
N THR A 128 -1.06 3.20 -11.59
CA THR A 128 0.29 2.68 -11.77
C THR A 128 0.85 2.84 -13.16
N GLU A 129 2.14 3.16 -13.23
CA GLU A 129 2.94 3.12 -14.45
C GLU A 129 4.10 2.12 -14.25
N PRO A 130 4.35 1.18 -15.18
CA PRO A 130 5.52 0.31 -15.12
C PRO A 130 6.81 1.14 -15.24
N VAL A 131 7.80 0.86 -14.40
CA VAL A 131 9.11 1.52 -14.45
C VAL A 131 10.29 0.58 -14.46
N GLY A 132 10.14 -0.67 -13.99
CA GLY A 132 11.26 -1.61 -13.79
C GLY A 132 11.13 -2.95 -14.53
N PRO A 133 11.82 -4.01 -14.06
CA PRO A 133 12.37 -4.17 -12.70
C PRO A 133 13.73 -3.50 -12.47
N HIS A 134 13.83 -2.66 -11.44
CA HIS A 134 15.11 -2.15 -10.90
C HIS A 134 15.45 -2.83 -9.58
N VAL A 135 16.63 -3.43 -9.49
CA VAL A 135 17.14 -4.02 -8.25
C VAL A 135 18.07 -3.00 -7.58
N LEU A 136 17.67 -2.54 -6.41
CA LEU A 136 18.43 -1.57 -5.61
C LEU A 136 18.96 -2.20 -4.33
N SER A 137 19.95 -1.55 -3.72
CA SER A 137 20.40 -1.93 -2.39
C SER A 137 19.29 -1.72 -1.35
N GLY A 138 19.23 -2.55 -0.31
CA GLY A 138 18.27 -2.37 0.79
C GLY A 138 16.84 -2.87 0.57
N LEU A 139 16.42 -3.22 -0.66
CA LEU A 139 15.07 -3.74 -0.92
C LEU A 139 14.76 -5.06 -0.18
N GLU A 140 15.78 -5.79 0.25
CA GLU A 140 15.62 -7.05 1.00
C GLU A 140 15.07 -6.85 2.42
N LYS A 141 15.13 -5.64 2.98
CA LYS A 141 14.71 -5.36 4.36
C LYS A 141 13.66 -4.24 4.41
N PHE A 142 12.40 -4.64 4.49
CA PHE A 142 11.30 -3.71 4.74
C PHE A 142 10.93 -3.71 6.23
N PRO A 143 10.66 -2.52 6.81
CA PRO A 143 9.95 -2.40 8.08
C PRO A 143 8.61 -3.12 8.07
N ARG A 144 8.07 -3.39 9.27
CA ARG A 144 6.74 -4.02 9.42
C ARG A 144 5.62 -3.19 8.80
N THR A 145 5.82 -1.88 8.67
CA THR A 145 4.86 -1.01 8.01
C THR A 145 4.73 -1.35 6.55
N GLY A 146 5.71 -2.00 5.91
CA GLY A 146 5.78 -2.27 4.47
C GLY A 146 6.28 -1.08 3.66
N TRP A 147 6.63 0.03 4.31
CA TRP A 147 7.19 1.23 3.70
C TRP A 147 8.69 1.32 3.96
N LEU A 148 9.43 1.72 2.94
CA LEU A 148 10.85 2.05 3.01
C LEU A 148 11.03 3.48 2.51
N ARG A 149 11.85 4.26 3.21
CA ARG A 149 12.29 5.60 2.79
C ARG A 149 13.76 5.50 2.43
N THR A 150 14.12 5.88 1.21
CA THR A 150 15.51 5.79 0.70
C THR A 150 15.91 7.05 -0.05
N ALA A 151 17.20 7.37 -0.02
CA ALA A 151 17.81 8.42 -0.85
C ALA A 151 18.41 7.87 -2.15
N GLU A 152 18.32 6.56 -2.38
CA GLU A 152 18.85 5.91 -3.58
C GLU A 152 17.96 6.24 -4.80
N GLU A 153 18.58 6.79 -5.85
CA GLU A 153 17.90 7.10 -7.10
C GLU A 153 17.69 5.83 -7.93
N LEU A 154 16.49 5.68 -8.50
CA LEU A 154 16.23 4.69 -9.54
C LEU A 154 16.90 5.17 -10.82
N ARG A 155 18.03 4.55 -11.18
CA ARG A 155 18.75 4.77 -12.43
C ARG A 155 18.37 3.73 -13.48
#